data_AF-A0A1V5QLQ2-F1
#
_entry.id   AF-A0A1V5QLQ2-F1
#
_cell.length_a   1.000
_cell.length_b   1.000
_cell.length_c   1.000
_cell.angle_alpha   90.00
_cell.angle_beta   90.00
_cell.angle_gamma   90.00
#
_symmetry.space_group_name_H-M   'P 1'
#
loop_
_entity.id
_entity.type
_entity.pdbx_description
1 polymer ?
#
loop_
_entity_poly.entity_id
_entity_poly.type
_entity_poly.pdbx_seq_one_letter_code
_entity_poly.pdbx_strand_id
1 'polypeptide(L)' 'MNIEMNGRVWKRRLSVGTLMISLLILSWGVVWLGNDLGWWQMTFPIIPIVLIILGLSLLVNQLLSVIYY' A
#
# COMPACT_ATOMS: atom_id res chain seq x y z
N MET A 1 34.92 -30.57 -9.71
CA MET A 1 34.87 -29.45 -8.75
C MET A 1 33.45 -28.90 -8.79
N ASN A 2 32.61 -29.33 -7.86
CA ASN A 2 31.16 -29.10 -7.87
C ASN A 2 30.84 -27.94 -6.93
N ILE A 3 30.48 -26.79 -7.49
CA ILE A 3 30.09 -25.60 -6.72
C ILE A 3 28.56 -25.58 -6.72
N GLU A 4 27.98 -26.25 -5.72
CA GLU A 4 26.56 -26.09 -5.38
C GLU A 4 26.36 -24.64 -4.94
N MET A 5 25.91 -23.80 -5.88
CA MET A 5 25.40 -22.47 -5.56
C MET A 5 24.06 -22.63 -4.83
N ASN A 6 24.13 -22.76 -3.51
CA ASN A 6 22.99 -22.70 -2.61
C ASN A 6 22.43 -21.27 -2.60
N GLY A 7 21.67 -20.96 -3.65
CA GLY A 7 20.91 -19.73 -3.79
C GLY A 7 19.73 -19.73 -2.82
N ARG A 8 20.01 -19.49 -1.52
CA ARG A 8 18.96 -19.15 -0.56
C ARG A 8 18.40 -17.80 -0.95
N VAL A 9 17.36 -17.83 -1.78
CA VAL A 9 16.48 -16.68 -2.01
C VAL A 9 15.81 -16.39 -0.68
N TRP A 10 16.38 -15.44 0.07
CA TRP A 10 15.75 -14.87 1.25
C TRP A 10 14.49 -14.13 0.81
N LYS A 11 13.37 -14.85 0.70
CA LYS A 11 12.04 -14.25 0.62
C LYS A 11 11.82 -13.51 1.94
N ARG A 12 12.23 -12.23 1.99
CA ARG A 12 11.77 -11.34 3.06
C ARG A 12 10.25 -11.35 2.96
N ARG A 13 9.58 -11.82 4.02
CA ARG A 13 8.13 -11.69 4.15
C ARG A 13 7.84 -10.20 4.17
N LEU A 14 7.52 -9.64 3.01
CA LEU A 14 6.99 -8.29 2.91
C LEU A 14 5.73 -8.27 3.77
N SER A 15 5.78 -7.51 4.86
CA SER A 15 4.61 -7.32 5.71
C SER A 15 3.51 -6.72 4.85
N VAL A 16 2.29 -7.25 4.99
CA VAL A 16 1.11 -6.73 4.29
C VAL A 16 0.97 -5.23 4.55
N GLY A 17 1.32 -4.76 5.75
CA GLY A 17 1.36 -3.33 6.09
C GLY A 17 2.36 -2.54 5.24
N THR A 18 3.55 -3.08 4.98
CA THR A 18 4.55 -2.43 4.12
C THR A 18 4.05 -2.32 2.68
N LEU A 19 3.41 -3.37 2.15
CA LEU A 19 2.81 -3.35 0.83
C LEU A 19 1.68 -2.30 0.73
N MET A 20 0.81 -2.22 1.74
CA MET A 20 -0.27 -1.24 1.78
C MET A 20 0.25 0.21 1.85
N ILE A 21 1.26 0.46 2.67
CA ILE A 21 1.88 1.79 2.80
C ILE A 21 2.54 2.21 1.47
N SER A 22 3.28 1.30 0.83
CA SER A 22 3.89 1.57 -0.47
C SER A 22 2.85 1.87 -1.55
N LEU A 23 1.72 1.15 -1.58
CA LEU A 23 0.62 1.42 -2.49
C LEU A 23 -0.04 2.77 -2.22
N LEU A 24 -0.24 3.14 -0.95
CA LEU A 24 -0.77 4.45 -0.55
C LEU A 24 0.12 5.60 -1.02
N ILE A 25 1.44 5.49 -0.81
CA ILE A 25 2.41 6.51 -1.23
C ILE A 25 2.43 6.65 -2.75
N LEU A 26 2.42 5.54 -3.49
CA LEU A 26 2.35 5.56 -4.95
C LEU A 26 1.04 6.19 -5.46
N SER A 27 -0.08 5.82 -4.87
CA SER A 27 -1.40 6.36 -5.21
C SER A 27 -1.44 7.88 -4.97
N TRP A 28 -0.88 8.32 -3.84
CA TRP A 28 -0.77 9.74 -3.50
C TRP A 28 0.11 10.50 -4.51
N GLY A 29 1.28 9.96 -4.86
CA GLY A 29 2.19 10.55 -5.84
C GLY A 29 1.57 10.69 -7.23
N VAL A 30 0.84 9.67 -7.71
CA VAL A 30 0.16 9.71 -9.01
C VAL A 30 -0.93 10.78 -9.03
N VAL A 31 -1.72 10.92 -7.96
CA VAL A 31 -2.77 11.94 -7.86
C VAL A 31 -2.19 13.36 -7.95
N TRP A 32 -1.09 13.62 -7.23
CA TRP A 32 -0.40 14.92 -7.29
C TRP A 32 0.22 15.17 -8.66
N LEU A 33 0.91 14.17 -9.22
CA LEU A 33 1.52 14.28 -10.53
C LEU A 33 0.49 14.56 -11.63
N GLY A 34 -0.66 13.87 -11.63
CA GLY A 34 -1.72 14.12 -12.59
C GLY A 34 -2.40 15.48 -12.39
N ASN A 35 -2.38 16.04 -11.18
CA ASN A 35 -2.87 17.38 -10.92
C ASN A 35 -1.90 18.44 -11.48
N ASP A 36 -0.60 18.25 -11.28
CA ASP A 36 0.45 19.14 -11.81
C ASP A 36 0.55 19.07 -13.36
N LEU A 37 0.32 17.88 -13.94
CA LEU A 37 0.25 17.68 -15.38
C LEU A 37 -1.08 18.12 -16.00
N GLY A 38 -2.05 18.56 -15.20
CA GLY A 38 -3.36 19.00 -15.66
C GLY A 38 -4.26 17.89 -16.21
N TRP A 39 -3.98 16.62 -15.89
CA TRP A 39 -4.82 15.47 -16.27
C TRP A 39 -6.17 15.47 -15.52
N TRP A 40 -6.20 16.03 -14.32
CA TRP A 40 -7.41 16.32 -13.55
C TRP A 40 -7.21 17.60 -12.73
N GLN A 41 -8.28 18.38 -12.53
CA GLN A 41 -8.25 19.63 -11.75
C GLN A 41 -8.97 19.46 -10.41
N MET A 42 -8.50 18.52 -9.58
CA MET A 42 -9.10 18.27 -8.27
C MET A 42 -8.55 19.23 -7.23
N THR A 43 -9.26 20.34 -7.00
CA THR A 43 -8.94 21.33 -5.95
C THR A 43 -9.05 20.75 -4.54
N PHE A 44 -9.78 19.64 -4.36
CA PHE A 44 -9.94 18.94 -3.09
C PHE A 44 -9.54 17.47 -3.25
N PRO A 45 -8.58 16.95 -2.48
CA PRO A 45 -8.05 15.61 -2.66
C PRO A 45 -9.01 14.60 -1.99
N ILE A 46 -10.20 14.42 -2.56
CA ILE A 46 -11.24 13.51 -2.05
C ILE A 46 -10.78 12.05 -2.13
N ILE A 47 -10.06 11.70 -3.21
CA ILE A 47 -9.56 10.35 -3.46
C ILE A 47 -8.69 9.83 -2.32
N PRO A 48 -7.66 10.56 -1.85
CA PRO A 48 -6.87 10.06 -0.74
C PRO A 48 -7.63 10.01 0.60
N ILE A 49 -8.61 10.89 0.83
CA ILE A 49 -9.46 10.78 2.03
C ILE A 49 -10.26 9.48 2.00
N VAL A 50 -10.83 9.12 0.85
CA VAL A 50 -11.55 7.86 0.65
C VAL A 50 -10.63 6.65 0.83
N LEU A 51 -9.39 6.71 0.33
CA LEU A 51 -8.39 5.64 0.52
C LEU A 51 -7.98 5.47 1.99
N ILE A 52 -7.82 6.56 2.74
CA ILE A 52 -7.53 6.52 4.18
C ILE A 52 -8.70 5.88 4.94
N ILE A 53 -9.94 6.27 4.61
CA ILE A 53 -11.15 5.70 5.21
C ILE A 53 -11.23 4.20 4.91
N LEU A 54 -11.05 3.78 3.66
CA LEU A 54 -11.07 2.36 3.26
C LEU A 54 -9.96 1.57 3.95
N GLY A 55 -8.74 2.12 4.05
CA GLY A 55 -7.64 1.51 4.76
C GLY A 55 -7.94 1.32 6.25
N LEU A 56 -8.52 2.33 6.91
CA LEU A 56 -8.97 2.25 8.30
C LEU A 56 -10.08 1.21 8.49
N SER A 57 -11.07 1.15 7.59
CA SER A 57 -12.16 0.17 7.67
C SER A 57 -11.65 -1.26 7.55
N LEU A 58 -10.69 -1.53 6.66
CA LEU A 58 -10.05 -2.84 6.53
C LEU A 58 -9.24 -3.21 7.78
N LEU A 59 -8.50 -2.25 8.34
CA LEU A 59 -7.68 -2.46 9.52
C LEU A 59 -8.53 -2.75 10.77
N VAL A 60 -9.64 -2.02 10.93
CA VAL A 60 -10.63 -2.26 12.00
C VAL A 60 -11.30 -3.62 11.82
N ASN A 61 -11.67 -4.01 10.60
CA ASN A 61 -12.22 -5.34 10.33
C ASN A 61 -11.23 -6.47 10.66
N GLN A 62 -9.96 -6.31 10.31
CA GLN A 62 -8.92 -7.27 10.68
C GLN A 62 -8.71 -7.33 12.19
N LEU A 63 -8.71 -6.17 12.88
CA LEU A 63 -8.53 -6.13 14.32
C LEU A 63 -9.72 -6.78 15.06
N LEU A 64 -10.95 -6.50 14.63
CA LEU A 64 -12.16 -7.15 15.15
C LEU A 64 -12.12 -8.66 14.88
N SER A 65 -11.72 -9.08 13.68
CA SER A 65 -11.58 -10.51 13.36
C SER A 65 -10.57 -11.24 14.25
N VAL A 66 -9.54 -10.55 14.76
CA VAL A 66 -8.54 -11.13 15.67
C VAL A 66 -9.03 -11.12 17.13
N ILE A 67 -9.86 -10.14 17.51
CA ILE A 67 -10.40 -10.03 18.88
C ILE A 67 -11.57 -11.01 19.11
N TYR A 68 -12.39 -11.26 18.09
CA TYR A 68 -13.57 -12.12 18.17
C TYR A 68 -13.28 -13.61 17.86
N TYR A 69 -12.01 -14.00 17.74
CA TYR A 69 -11.54 -15.37 17.53
C TYR A 69 -10.68 -15.83 18.70
#